data_AF-A0AA37LMT2-F1
#
_entry.id   AF-A0AA37LMT2-F1
#
_cell.length_a   1.000
_cell.length_b   1.000
_cell.length_c   1.000
_cell.angle_alpha   90.00
_cell.angle_beta   90.00
_cell.angle_gamma   90.00
#
_symmetry.space_group_name_H-M   'P 1'
#
loop_
_entity.id
_entity.type
_entity.pdbx_description
1 polymer ?
#
loop_
_entity_poly.entity_id
_entity_poly.type
_entity_poly.pdbx_seq_one_letter_code
_entity_poly.pdbx_strand_id
1 'polypeptide(L)' 'MSVLASLEETYIDELTPPEPEHMAPLHPISWYSIYNDVAKAFYTGMGHTNESYYEEYFVKHVTGGLEWVTGA' A
#
# COMPACT_ATOMS: atom_id res chain seq x y z
N MET A 1 6.40 -7.76 8.18
CA MET A 1 5.60 -6.84 7.35
C MET A 1 4.18 -6.83 7.90
N SER A 2 3.61 -5.63 8.07
CA SER A 2 2.25 -5.41 8.56
C SER A 2 1.47 -4.61 7.53
N VAL A 3 0.26 -5.07 7.21
CA VAL A 3 -0.60 -4.44 6.19
C VAL A 3 -1.47 -3.37 6.84
N LEU A 4 -1.55 -2.21 6.19
CA LEU A 4 -2.35 -1.05 6.60
C LEU A 4 -3.61 -0.89 5.74
N ALA A 5 -3.51 -1.19 4.44
CA ALA A 5 -4.62 -1.15 3.50
C ALA A 5 -4.43 -2.20 2.40
N SER A 6 -5.54 -2.77 1.94
CA SER A 6 -5.60 -3.70 0.82
C SER A 6 -6.65 -3.25 -0.19
N LEU A 7 -6.44 -3.58 -1.46
CA LEU A 7 -7.46 -3.52 -2.50
C LEU A 7 -8.04 -4.91 -2.74
N GLU A 8 -9.36 -4.96 -2.88
CA GLU A 8 -10.04 -6.14 -3.38
C GLU A 8 -10.09 -6.05 -4.91
N GLU A 9 -9.39 -6.94 -5.59
CA GLU A 9 -9.28 -6.96 -7.05
C GLU A 9 -9.97 -8.21 -7.65
N THR A 10 -11.02 -8.69 -6.99
CA THR A 10 -11.82 -9.85 -7.43
C THR A 10 -12.40 -9.70 -8.84
N TYR A 11 -12.65 -8.46 -9.27
CA TYR A 11 -13.07 -8.19 -10.65
C TYR A 11 -12.01 -8.56 -11.70
N ILE A 12 -10.71 -8.52 -11.36
CA ILE A 12 -9.65 -8.92 -12.29
C ILE A 12 -9.74 -10.42 -12.57
N ASP A 13 -10.08 -11.23 -11.57
CA ASP A 13 -10.21 -12.68 -11.70
C ASP A 13 -11.33 -13.08 -12.68
N GLU A 14 -12.36 -12.23 -12.86
CA GLU A 14 -13.41 -12.41 -13.88
C GLU A 14 -12.88 -12.18 -15.31
N LEU A 15 -11.78 -11.44 -15.46
CA LEU A 15 -11.19 -11.03 -16.74
C LEU A 15 -9.95 -11.84 -17.12
N THR A 16 -9.37 -12.59 -16.19
CA THR A 16 -8.15 -13.38 -16.42
C THR A 16 -8.42 -14.88 -16.42
N PRO A 17 -7.63 -15.69 -17.16
CA PRO A 17 -7.80 -17.14 -17.13
C PRO A 17 -7.64 -17.69 -15.71
N PRO A 18 -8.36 -18.78 -15.37
CA PRO A 18 -8.28 -19.39 -14.05
C PRO A 18 -6.88 -19.92 -13.75
N GLU A 19 -6.60 -20.12 -12.46
CA GLU A 19 -5.38 -20.69 -11.87
C GLU A 19 -4.52 -21.56 -12.83
N PRO A 20 -3.20 -21.30 -12.92
CA PRO A 20 -2.38 -20.68 -11.87
C PRO A 20 -2.18 -19.16 -12.01
N GLU A 21 -2.97 -18.48 -12.85
CA GLU A 21 -2.73 -17.07 -13.24
C GLU A 21 -3.40 -16.05 -12.31
N HIS A 22 -4.34 -16.49 -11.47
CA HIS A 22 -4.99 -15.63 -10.48
C HIS A 22 -4.05 -15.32 -9.31
N MET A 23 -4.04 -14.06 -8.88
CA MET A 23 -3.38 -13.65 -7.64
C MET A 23 -4.37 -13.72 -6.48
N ALA A 24 -3.89 -13.64 -5.24
CA ALA A 24 -4.80 -13.58 -4.10
C ALA A 24 -5.69 -12.33 -4.21
N PRO A 25 -7.02 -12.42 -3.97
CA PRO A 25 -7.97 -11.35 -4.30
C PRO A 25 -7.77 -10.06 -3.50
N LEU A 26 -7.09 -10.15 -2.35
CA LEU A 26 -6.73 -9.01 -1.51
C LEU A 26 -5.26 -8.66 -1.72
N HIS A 27 -5.01 -7.55 -2.39
CA HIS A 27 -3.66 -7.05 -2.67
C HIS A 27 -3.27 -5.99 -1.64
N PRO A 28 -2.21 -6.19 -0.83
CA PRO A 28 -1.71 -5.17 0.07
C PRO A 28 -1.19 -3.96 -0.71
N ILE A 29 -1.79 -2.79 -0.49
CA ILE A 29 -1.40 -1.55 -1.18
C ILE A 29 -0.79 -0.52 -0.24
N SER A 30 -0.85 -0.71 1.07
CA SER A 30 -0.07 0.08 2.02
C SER A 30 0.36 -0.82 3.16
N TRP A 31 1.63 -0.77 3.50
CA TRP A 31 2.21 -1.62 4.53
C TRP A 31 3.48 -0.99 5.11
N TYR A 32 3.89 -1.50 6.27
CA TYR A 32 5.19 -1.20 6.82
C TYR A 32 5.94 -2.49 7.17
N SER A 33 7.26 -2.38 7.26
CA SER A 33 8.09 -3.49 7.71
C SER A 33 9.24 -2.96 8.56
N ILE A 34 9.61 -3.74 9.57
CA ILE A 34 10.78 -3.52 10.40
C ILE A 34 11.72 -4.68 10.13
N TYR A 35 12.95 -4.39 9.74
CA TYR A 35 13.99 -5.38 9.52
C TYR A 35 14.97 -5.35 10.70
N ASN A 36 14.99 -6.44 11.47
CA ASN A 36 15.90 -6.66 12.61
C ASN A 36 16.04 -5.44 13.55
N ASP A 37 14.97 -4.66 13.74
CA ASP A 37 14.94 -3.42 14.52
C ASP A 37 15.93 -2.32 14.10
N VAL A 38 16.65 -2.50 12.97
CA VAL A 38 17.66 -1.57 12.45
C VAL A 38 17.15 -0.72 11.28
N ALA A 39 16.13 -1.20 10.58
CA ALA A 39 15.57 -0.48 9.43
C ALA A 39 14.04 -0.54 9.46
N LYS A 40 13.43 0.59 9.09
CA LYS A 40 11.99 0.73 8.88
C LYS A 40 11.75 1.03 7.40
N ALA A 41 10.71 0.42 6.86
CA ALA A 41 10.20 0.74 5.53
C ALA A 41 8.71 0.98 5.60
N PHE A 42 8.25 2.01 4.91
CA PHE A 42 6.85 2.29 4.64
C PHE A 42 6.65 2.27 3.13
N TYR A 43 5.56 1.66 2.68
CA TYR A 43 5.18 1.59 1.27
C TYR A 43 3.70 1.94 1.14
N THR A 44 3.37 2.69 0.10
CA THR A 44 2.00 2.88 -0.36
C THR A 44 1.95 2.92 -1.90
N GLY A 45 0.99 2.20 -2.47
CA GLY A 45 0.65 2.22 -3.90
C GLY A 45 -0.46 3.21 -4.26
N MET A 46 -0.91 4.03 -3.31
CA MET A 46 -1.86 5.12 -3.54
C MET A 46 -1.17 6.32 -4.23
N GLY A 47 -1.95 7.33 -4.65
CA GLY A 47 -1.38 8.59 -5.16
C GLY A 47 -1.02 8.62 -6.63
N HIS A 48 -1.81 7.93 -7.47
CA HIS A 48 -1.53 7.81 -8.91
C HIS A 48 -1.77 9.11 -9.70
N THR A 49 -2.51 10.06 -9.15
CA THR A 49 -2.88 11.31 -9.82
C THR A 49 -2.34 12.53 -9.09
N ASN A 50 -2.19 13.66 -9.80
CA ASN A 50 -1.77 14.92 -9.18
C ASN A 50 -2.79 15.38 -8.13
N GLU A 51 -4.08 15.19 -8.41
CA GLU A 51 -5.20 15.54 -7.53
C GLU A 51 -5.10 14.83 -6.18
N SER A 52 -4.55 13.60 -6.17
CA SER A 52 -4.33 12.83 -4.93
C SER A 52 -3.49 13.63 -3.92
N TYR A 53 -2.48 14.38 -4.38
CA TYR A 53 -1.59 15.16 -3.51
C TYR A 53 -2.21 16.47 -2.99
N TYR A 54 -3.45 16.78 -3.36
CA TYR A 54 -4.24 17.86 -2.77
C TYR A 54 -5.29 17.33 -1.77
N GLU A 55 -5.52 16.02 -1.71
CA GLU A 55 -6.43 15.40 -0.74
C GLU A 55 -5.79 15.36 0.65
N GLU A 56 -6.47 15.96 1.63
CA GLU A 56 -5.96 16.14 2.99
C GLU A 56 -5.58 14.79 3.63
N TYR A 57 -6.43 13.76 3.46
CA TYR A 57 -6.17 12.45 4.05
C TYR A 57 -5.01 11.72 3.38
N PHE A 58 -4.84 11.87 2.07
CA PHE A 58 -3.73 11.25 1.36
C PHE A 58 -2.40 11.91 1.75
N VAL A 59 -2.36 13.25 1.83
CA VAL A 59 -1.18 13.97 2.31
C VAL A 59 -0.81 13.51 3.72
N LYS A 60 -1.77 13.44 4.63
CA LYS A 60 -1.55 12.93 6.00
C LYS A 60 -1.03 11.50 6.04
N HIS A 61 -1.54 10.63 5.18
CA HIS A 61 -1.08 9.23 5.08
C HIS A 61 0.39 9.15 4.67
N VAL A 62 0.79 9.90 3.64
CA VAL A 62 2.17 9.91 3.14
C VAL A 62 3.13 10.57 4.14
N THR A 63 2.77 11.73 4.70
CA THR A 63 3.62 12.42 5.67
C THR A 63 3.75 11.64 6.97
N GLY A 64 2.67 11.04 7.47
CA GLY A 64 2.72 10.19 8.66
C GLY A 64 3.57 8.94 8.46
N GLY A 65 3.53 8.33 7.26
CA GLY A 65 4.44 7.24 6.90
C GLY A 65 5.91 7.68 6.88
N LEU A 66 6.20 8.86 6.34
CA LEU A 66 7.55 9.43 6.29
C LEU A 66 8.08 9.75 7.70
N GLU A 67 7.27 10.40 8.54
CA GLU A 67 7.59 10.69 9.94
C GLU A 67 7.89 9.40 10.71
N TRP A 68 7.07 8.36 10.52
CA TRP A 68 7.28 7.07 11.19
C TRP A 68 8.60 6.37 10.81
N VAL A 69 8.98 6.42 9.53
CA VAL A 69 10.25 5.84 9.04
C VAL A 69 11.46 6.65 9.53
N THR A 70 11.36 7.98 9.51
CA THR A 70 12.48 8.88 9.84
C THR A 70 12.64 9.13 11.33
N GLY A 71 11.58 8.93 12.12
CA GLY A 71 11.56 9.26 13.55
C GLY A 71 11.55 10.75 13.83
N ALA A 72 11.07 11.56 12.87
CA ALA A 72 10.92 13.00 12.99
C ALA A 72 9.79 13.41 13.94
#